data_AF-A0A3N5PIV0-F1
#
_entry.id   AF-A0A3N5PIV0-F1
#
_cell.length_a   1.000
_cell.length_b   1.000
_cell.length_c   1.000
_cell.angle_alpha   90.00
_cell.angle_beta   90.00
_cell.angle_gamma   90.00
#
_symmetry.space_group_name_H-M   'P 1'
#
loop_
_entity.id
_entity.type
_entity.pdbx_description
1 polymer ?
#
loop_
_entity_poly.entity_id
_entity_poly.type
_entity_poly.pdbx_seq_one_letter_code
_entity_poly.pdbx_strand_id
1 'polypeptide(L)'
;MRHVDAVQSLSESQKAILAKAVSKVGIGHITTCLAALKKSGDSINNENDLIGMLDLSETTAVPSNETENVSGDRKVEDADVDYLASVLLKCYPDMPQASADALGLSEVMAPSLDVVATSRLALRDAKSDFVITALYTLFEEKLDEIEQIIASNPAFVRAMQLSRPDWKPN
;
A
#
# COMPACT_ATOMS: atom_id res chain seq x y z
N MET A 1 5.95 -9.62 -15.19
CA MET A 1 5.24 -10.92 -15.12
C MET A 1 4.09 -10.74 -14.15
N ARG A 2 2.87 -11.21 -14.45
CA ARG A 2 1.78 -11.23 -13.47
C ARG A 2 2.00 -12.44 -12.54
N HIS A 3 2.25 -12.20 -11.26
CA HIS A 3 2.36 -13.29 -10.29
C HIS A 3 1.00 -13.94 -10.06
N VAL A 4 -0.09 -13.19 -10.22
CA VAL A 4 -1.47 -13.70 -10.08
C VAL A 4 -1.74 -14.88 -11.01
N ASP A 5 -1.49 -14.75 -12.32
CA ASP A 5 -1.75 -15.81 -13.30
C ASP A 5 -0.89 -17.06 -13.02
N ALA A 6 0.36 -16.84 -12.58
CA ALA A 6 1.27 -17.92 -12.24
C ALA A 6 0.83 -18.68 -10.99
N VAL A 7 0.30 -18.00 -9.97
CA VAL A 7 -0.29 -18.62 -8.76
C VAL A 7 -1.58 -19.35 -9.10
N GLN A 8 -2.43 -18.79 -9.97
CA GLN A 8 -3.68 -19.45 -10.38
C GLN A 8 -3.45 -20.77 -11.11
N SER A 9 -2.34 -20.90 -11.84
CA SER A 9 -1.97 -22.14 -12.52
C SER A 9 -1.46 -23.27 -11.61
N LEU A 10 -1.26 -23.01 -10.31
CA LEU A 10 -0.81 -24.01 -9.34
C LEU A 10 -1.98 -24.79 -8.73
N SER A 11 -1.71 -26.01 -8.24
CA SER A 11 -2.66 -26.77 -7.42
C SER A 11 -2.82 -26.13 -6.03
N GLU A 12 -3.89 -26.46 -5.30
CA GLU A 12 -4.13 -25.92 -3.94
C GLU A 12 -3.01 -26.27 -2.95
N SER A 13 -2.41 -27.46 -3.06
CA SER A 13 -1.25 -27.84 -2.23
C SER A 13 -0.03 -26.98 -2.54
N GLN A 14 0.25 -26.73 -3.82
CA GLN A 14 1.35 -25.87 -4.26
C GLN A 14 1.12 -24.40 -3.86
N LYS A 15 -0.12 -23.90 -3.91
CA LYS A 15 -0.47 -22.57 -3.41
C LYS A 15 -0.19 -22.45 -1.90
N ALA A 16 -0.54 -23.46 -1.11
CA ALA A 16 -0.28 -23.47 0.33
C ALA A 16 1.23 -23.49 0.65
N ILE A 17 2.01 -24.29 -0.08
CA ILE A 17 3.47 -24.33 0.04
C ILE A 17 4.09 -22.96 -0.32
N LEU A 18 3.65 -22.37 -1.43
CA LEU A 18 4.10 -21.05 -1.87
C LEU A 18 3.79 -19.98 -0.83
N ALA A 19 2.57 -19.96 -0.27
CA ALA A 19 2.17 -18.98 0.72
C ALA A 19 3.06 -19.05 1.98
N LYS A 20 3.30 -20.25 2.49
CA LYS A 20 4.19 -20.47 3.64
C LYS A 20 5.65 -20.12 3.35
N ALA A 21 6.14 -20.42 2.16
CA ALA A 21 7.49 -20.06 1.75
C ALA A 21 7.63 -18.53 1.67
N VAL A 22 6.73 -17.86 0.95
CA VAL A 22 6.72 -16.40 0.79
C VAL A 22 6.57 -15.68 2.13
N SER A 23 5.80 -16.22 3.09
CA SER A 23 5.74 -15.64 4.44
C SER A 23 7.06 -15.71 5.20
N LYS A 24 7.94 -16.67 4.89
CA LYS A 24 9.25 -16.84 5.53
C LYS A 24 10.38 -16.09 4.82
N VAL A 25 10.40 -16.07 3.50
CA VAL A 25 11.50 -15.46 2.70
C VAL A 25 11.15 -14.08 2.15
N GLY A 26 9.88 -13.67 2.25
CA GLY A 26 9.39 -12.40 1.73
C GLY A 26 8.96 -12.44 0.25
N ILE A 27 8.15 -11.46 -0.13
CA ILE A 27 7.52 -11.39 -1.47
C ILE A 27 8.51 -11.17 -2.61
N GLY A 28 9.73 -10.67 -2.32
CA GLY A 28 10.78 -10.48 -3.31
C GLY A 28 11.23 -11.77 -4.02
N HIS A 29 11.03 -12.92 -3.39
CA HIS A 29 11.41 -14.23 -3.96
C HIS A 29 10.25 -14.98 -4.63
N ILE A 30 9.06 -14.35 -4.75
CA ILE A 30 7.86 -15.00 -5.29
C ILE A 30 8.10 -15.56 -6.71
N THR A 31 8.81 -14.84 -7.57
CA THR A 31 9.14 -15.29 -8.94
C THR A 31 9.99 -16.56 -8.92
N THR A 32 10.99 -16.60 -8.05
CA THR A 32 11.92 -17.73 -7.92
C THR A 32 11.20 -18.96 -7.34
N CYS A 33 10.38 -18.75 -6.31
CA CYS A 33 9.53 -19.79 -5.72
C CYS A 33 8.52 -20.35 -6.74
N LEU A 34 7.87 -19.50 -7.53
CA LEU A 34 6.96 -19.89 -8.60
C LEU A 34 7.65 -20.70 -9.69
N ALA A 35 8.84 -20.27 -10.12
CA ALA A 35 9.62 -20.99 -11.14
C ALA A 35 10.07 -22.37 -10.65
N ALA A 36 10.48 -22.47 -9.38
CA ALA A 36 10.81 -23.72 -8.72
C ALA A 36 9.62 -24.68 -8.65
N LEU A 37 8.45 -24.24 -8.16
CA LEU A 37 7.26 -25.09 -8.08
C LEU A 37 6.82 -25.59 -9.47
N LYS A 38 6.91 -24.75 -10.51
CA LYS A 38 6.60 -25.16 -11.89
C LYS A 38 7.59 -26.18 -12.46
N LYS A 39 8.87 -26.07 -12.11
CA LYS A 39 9.94 -26.95 -12.61
C LYS A 39 9.98 -28.29 -11.86
N SER A 40 9.71 -28.26 -10.56
CA SER A 40 9.85 -29.41 -9.66
C SER A 40 8.59 -30.28 -9.56
N GLY A 41 7.45 -29.81 -10.10
CA GLY A 41 6.19 -30.54 -10.08
C GLY A 41 5.72 -30.84 -8.65
N ASP A 42 5.37 -32.11 -8.38
CA ASP A 42 4.94 -32.60 -7.06
C ASP A 42 6.12 -33.04 -6.15
N SER A 43 7.38 -32.82 -6.57
CA SER A 43 8.54 -33.22 -5.76
C SER A 43 8.74 -32.36 -4.51
N ILE A 44 8.07 -31.20 -4.43
CA ILE A 44 8.14 -30.27 -3.30
C ILE A 44 6.90 -30.51 -2.44
N ASN A 45 7.10 -31.04 -1.23
CA ASN A 45 6.00 -31.43 -0.35
C ASN A 45 5.72 -30.39 0.73
N ASN A 46 6.70 -29.54 1.05
CA ASN A 46 6.58 -28.49 2.06
C ASN A 46 7.41 -27.25 1.72
N GLU A 47 7.23 -26.17 2.48
CA GLU A 47 7.91 -24.89 2.26
C GLU A 47 9.42 -24.95 2.49
N ASN A 48 9.90 -25.80 3.40
CA ASN A 48 11.33 -25.92 3.70
C ASN A 48 12.08 -26.59 2.55
N ASP A 49 11.45 -27.54 1.85
CA ASP A 49 11.99 -28.15 0.63
C ASP A 49 12.21 -27.07 -0.45
N LEU A 50 11.24 -26.16 -0.60
CA LEU A 50 11.30 -25.06 -1.58
C LEU A 50 12.37 -24.03 -1.21
N ILE A 51 12.42 -23.63 0.06
CA ILE A 51 13.40 -22.66 0.59
C ILE A 51 14.82 -23.24 0.47
N GLY A 52 15.02 -24.49 0.90
CA GLY A 52 16.32 -25.16 0.84
C GLY A 52 16.79 -25.44 -0.59
N MET A 53 15.89 -25.80 -1.51
CA MET A 53 16.24 -26.00 -2.92
C MET A 53 16.70 -24.69 -3.60
N LEU A 54 16.18 -23.55 -3.15
CA LEU A 54 16.51 -22.24 -3.68
C LEU A 54 17.62 -21.52 -2.91
N ASP A 55 18.19 -22.17 -1.89
CA ASP A 55 19.18 -21.60 -0.98
C ASP A 55 18.76 -20.21 -0.44
N LEU A 56 17.47 -20.08 -0.14
CA LEU A 56 16.89 -18.84 0.37
C LEU A 56 17.10 -18.78 1.87
N SER A 57 17.66 -17.67 2.34
CA SER A 57 17.70 -17.38 3.78
C SER A 57 16.30 -16.98 4.24
N GLU A 58 15.84 -17.55 5.35
CA GLU A 58 14.63 -17.07 6.01
C GLU A 58 14.83 -15.60 6.38
N THR A 59 13.86 -14.77 6.04
CA THR A 59 13.76 -13.44 6.59
C THR A 59 13.37 -13.64 8.04
N THR A 60 14.21 -13.21 8.99
CA THR A 60 13.88 -13.24 10.41
C THR A 60 12.60 -12.45 10.65
N ALA A 61 11.46 -13.14 10.65
CA ALA A 61 10.23 -12.66 11.24
C ALA A 61 10.47 -12.72 12.75
N VAL A 62 10.90 -11.59 13.32
CA VAL A 62 10.96 -11.43 14.77
C VAL A 62 9.57 -11.78 15.31
N PRO A 63 9.45 -12.73 16.26
CA PRO A 63 8.16 -13.05 16.86
C PRO A 63 7.63 -11.79 17.53
N SER A 64 6.47 -11.32 17.08
CA SER A 64 5.80 -10.11 17.56
C SER A 64 5.29 -10.30 18.99
N ASN A 65 6.21 -10.25 19.95
CA ASN A 65 5.94 -10.00 21.35
C ASN A 65 6.89 -8.88 21.78
N GLU A 66 6.56 -7.66 21.35
CA GLU A 66 6.86 -6.42 22.05
C GLU A 66 6.23 -5.29 21.23
N THR A 67 5.51 -4.42 21.93
CA THR A 67 5.05 -3.11 21.50
C THR A 67 6.27 -2.22 21.24
N GLU A 68 7.11 -2.59 20.28
CA GLU A 68 8.11 -1.70 19.74
C GLU A 68 7.42 -0.83 18.70
N ASN A 69 7.37 0.47 19.02
CA ASN A 69 7.16 1.55 18.08
C ASN A 69 7.84 1.20 16.75
N VAL A 70 7.06 0.82 15.74
CA VAL A 70 7.50 0.79 14.34
C VAL A 70 7.60 2.25 13.88
N SER A 71 8.54 2.96 14.47
CA SER A 71 9.20 4.13 13.93
C SER A 71 10.39 3.63 13.10
N GLY A 72 10.10 2.76 12.12
CA GLY A 72 10.87 2.80 10.89
C GLY A 72 10.67 4.20 10.33
N ASP A 73 11.77 4.87 10.02
CA ASP A 73 11.93 6.27 9.62
C ASP A 73 10.89 6.72 8.58
N ARG A 74 9.64 6.92 9.01
CA ARG A 74 8.55 7.54 8.26
C ARG A 74 8.82 9.02 8.27
N LYS A 75 9.91 9.39 7.61
CA LYS A 75 10.34 10.76 7.51
C LYS A 75 9.55 11.38 6.38
N VAL A 76 8.61 12.24 6.76
CA VAL A 76 8.02 13.20 5.83
C VAL A 76 9.17 13.91 5.12
N GLU A 77 9.15 13.90 3.79
CA GLU A 77 10.11 14.62 2.96
C GLU A 77 9.54 15.99 2.58
N ASP A 78 10.39 16.97 2.28
CA ASP A 78 9.94 18.29 1.82
C ASP A 78 9.03 18.17 0.57
N ALA A 79 9.30 17.18 -0.29
CA ALA A 79 8.47 16.87 -1.45
C ALA A 79 7.05 16.39 -1.08
N ASP A 80 6.85 15.78 0.10
CA ASP A 80 5.52 15.38 0.58
C ASP A 80 4.70 16.62 0.98
N VAL A 81 5.35 17.62 1.60
CA VAL A 81 4.73 18.90 1.95
C VAL A 81 4.35 19.68 0.71
N ASP A 82 5.27 19.81 -0.25
CA ASP A 82 5.02 20.48 -1.53
C ASP A 82 3.87 19.81 -2.29
N TYR A 83 3.83 18.47 -2.27
CA TYR A 83 2.75 17.72 -2.88
C TYR A 83 1.41 18.02 -2.20
N LEU A 84 1.34 18.01 -0.87
CA LEU A 84 0.12 18.34 -0.13
C LEU A 84 -0.35 19.76 -0.40
N ALA A 85 0.56 20.75 -0.46
CA ALA A 85 0.24 22.11 -0.86
C ALA A 85 -0.36 22.17 -2.27
N SER A 86 0.19 21.40 -3.22
CA SER A 86 -0.37 21.30 -4.58
C SER A 86 -1.77 20.68 -4.61
N VAL A 87 -2.05 19.71 -3.73
CA VAL A 87 -3.38 19.11 -3.57
C VAL A 87 -4.36 20.14 -3.00
N LEU A 88 -3.92 20.93 -2.01
CA LEU A 88 -4.75 21.98 -1.42
C LEU A 88 -5.14 23.04 -2.43
N LEU A 89 -4.25 23.44 -3.32
CA LEU A 89 -4.56 24.40 -4.39
C LEU A 89 -5.52 23.83 -5.44
N LYS A 90 -5.50 22.52 -5.68
CA LYS A 90 -6.51 21.86 -6.53
C LYS A 90 -7.89 21.84 -5.87
N CYS A 91 -7.93 21.70 -4.54
CA CYS A 91 -9.18 21.76 -3.79
C CYS A 91 -9.68 23.20 -3.63
N TYR A 92 -8.79 24.16 -3.45
CA TYR A 92 -9.13 25.57 -3.22
C TYR A 92 -8.37 26.46 -4.22
N PRO A 93 -8.86 26.59 -5.48
CA PRO A 93 -8.14 27.31 -6.54
C PRO A 93 -7.87 28.79 -6.25
N ASP A 94 -8.69 29.42 -5.40
CA ASP A 94 -8.53 30.82 -4.98
C ASP A 94 -7.57 31.00 -3.80
N MET A 95 -7.05 29.90 -3.21
CA MET A 95 -6.10 29.95 -2.10
C MET A 95 -4.73 30.45 -2.59
N PRO A 96 -4.11 31.44 -1.93
CA PRO A 96 -2.73 31.83 -2.23
C PRO A 96 -1.74 30.70 -1.92
N GLN A 97 -0.69 30.55 -2.74
CA GLN A 97 0.36 29.54 -2.54
C GLN A 97 0.92 29.54 -1.12
N ALA A 98 1.27 30.72 -0.59
CA ALA A 98 1.82 30.84 0.77
C ALA A 98 0.86 30.30 1.86
N SER A 99 -0.45 30.40 1.63
CA SER A 99 -1.45 29.82 2.55
C SER A 99 -1.51 28.30 2.43
N ALA A 100 -1.36 27.76 1.22
CA ALA A 100 -1.31 26.32 0.99
C ALA A 100 -0.06 25.70 1.63
N ASP A 101 1.09 26.34 1.48
CA ASP A 101 2.37 25.90 2.08
C ASP A 101 2.28 25.92 3.62
N ALA A 102 1.78 27.02 4.19
CA ALA A 102 1.60 27.14 5.63
C ALA A 102 0.59 26.12 6.19
N LEU A 103 -0.50 25.87 5.45
CA LEU A 103 -1.51 24.88 5.84
C LEU A 103 -0.97 23.46 5.73
N GLY A 104 -0.19 23.14 4.69
CA GLY A 104 0.46 21.83 4.52
C GLY A 104 1.42 21.46 5.66
N LEU A 105 2.04 22.47 6.30
CA LEU A 105 2.92 22.30 7.46
C LEU A 105 2.19 22.35 8.82
N SER A 106 0.90 22.67 8.82
CA SER A 106 0.15 22.87 10.07
C SER A 106 -0.24 21.55 10.74
N GLU A 107 -0.37 21.56 12.07
CA GLU A 107 -0.78 20.38 12.83
C GLU A 107 -2.15 19.83 12.41
N VAL A 108 -3.06 20.70 11.96
CA VAL A 108 -4.39 20.28 11.50
C VAL A 108 -4.34 19.45 10.21
N MET A 109 -3.25 19.55 9.44
CA MET A 109 -3.02 18.77 8.22
C MET A 109 -2.08 17.59 8.40
N ALA A 110 -1.54 17.37 9.61
CA ALA A 110 -0.64 16.25 9.88
C ALA A 110 -1.22 14.89 9.42
N PRO A 111 -2.52 14.56 9.63
CA PRO A 111 -3.06 13.31 9.11
C PRO A 111 -3.01 13.18 7.58
N SER A 112 -3.23 14.28 6.86
CA SER A 112 -3.14 14.28 5.39
C SER A 112 -1.69 14.13 4.92
N LEU A 113 -0.75 14.78 5.61
CA LEU A 113 0.68 14.68 5.31
C LEU A 113 1.21 13.26 5.55
N ASP A 114 0.77 12.62 6.63
CA ASP A 114 1.08 11.21 6.93
C ASP A 114 0.58 10.27 5.82
N VAL A 115 -0.64 10.51 5.31
CA VAL A 115 -1.19 9.74 4.18
C VAL A 115 -0.36 9.95 2.91
N VAL A 116 0.05 11.19 2.61
CA VAL A 116 0.92 11.49 1.45
C VAL A 116 2.23 10.71 1.56
N ALA A 117 2.95 10.87 2.68
CA ALA A 117 4.23 10.23 2.89
C ALA A 117 4.10 8.69 2.85
N THR A 118 3.12 8.13 3.57
CA THR A 118 2.92 6.68 3.65
C THR A 118 2.54 6.09 2.29
N SER A 119 1.67 6.77 1.54
CA SER A 119 1.24 6.32 0.20
C SER A 119 2.40 6.36 -0.79
N ARG A 120 3.24 7.41 -0.73
CA ARG A 120 4.47 7.50 -1.55
C ARG A 120 5.41 6.32 -1.27
N LEU A 121 5.68 6.03 0.01
CA LEU A 121 6.54 4.89 0.40
C LEU A 121 5.93 3.56 -0.06
N ALA A 122 4.64 3.34 0.19
CA ALA A 122 3.94 2.12 -0.20
C ALA A 122 3.99 1.87 -1.71
N LEU A 123 3.73 2.90 -2.52
CA LEU A 123 3.77 2.80 -3.98
C LEU A 123 5.19 2.63 -4.53
N ARG A 124 6.18 3.31 -3.94
CA ARG A 124 7.59 3.16 -4.32
C ARG A 124 8.08 1.72 -4.09
N ASP A 125 7.64 1.11 -2.99
CA ASP A 125 8.12 -0.21 -2.58
C ASP A 125 7.24 -1.36 -3.13
N ALA A 126 6.12 -1.04 -3.78
CA ALA A 126 5.20 -2.01 -4.39
C ALA A 126 5.80 -2.69 -5.64
N LYS A 127 6.52 -3.79 -5.41
CA LYS A 127 7.22 -4.56 -6.45
C LYS A 127 6.42 -5.72 -7.04
N SER A 128 5.18 -5.92 -6.60
CA SER A 128 4.34 -7.08 -6.95
C SER A 128 2.93 -6.63 -7.31
N ASP A 129 2.33 -7.30 -8.30
CA ASP A 129 0.94 -7.07 -8.71
C ASP A 129 -0.04 -7.34 -7.57
N PHE A 130 0.22 -8.31 -6.69
CA PHE A 130 -0.55 -8.51 -5.46
C PHE A 130 -0.59 -7.26 -4.57
N VAL A 131 0.55 -6.58 -4.40
CA VAL A 131 0.63 -5.39 -3.56
C VAL A 131 -0.11 -4.23 -4.21
N ILE A 132 0.07 -4.02 -5.52
CA ILE A 132 -0.62 -2.95 -6.24
C ILE A 132 -2.14 -3.16 -6.23
N THR A 133 -2.62 -4.39 -6.49
CA THR A 133 -4.06 -4.68 -6.46
C THR A 133 -4.64 -4.51 -5.06
N ALA A 134 -3.94 -4.95 -4.01
CA ALA A 134 -4.39 -4.77 -2.63
C ALA A 134 -4.43 -3.28 -2.24
N LEU A 135 -3.39 -2.50 -2.59
CA LEU A 135 -3.38 -1.06 -2.34
C LEU A 135 -4.52 -0.35 -3.07
N TYR A 136 -4.78 -0.72 -4.34
CA TYR A 136 -5.87 -0.16 -5.11
C TYR A 136 -7.22 -0.39 -4.43
N THR A 137 -7.56 -1.63 -4.09
CA THR A 137 -8.82 -1.97 -3.41
C THR A 137 -8.93 -1.28 -2.05
N LEU A 138 -7.83 -1.21 -1.28
CA LEU A 138 -7.81 -0.49 -0.01
C LEU A 138 -8.12 0.99 -0.18
N PHE A 139 -7.55 1.64 -1.20
CA PHE A 139 -7.84 3.06 -1.48
C PHE A 139 -9.28 3.28 -1.95
N GLU A 140 -9.87 2.35 -2.71
CA GLU A 140 -11.30 2.39 -3.07
C GLU A 140 -12.18 2.32 -1.81
N GLU A 141 -11.96 1.34 -0.93
CA GLU A 141 -12.74 1.20 0.31
C GLU A 141 -12.62 2.46 1.20
N LYS A 142 -11.42 3.04 1.31
CA LYS A 142 -11.22 4.28 2.08
C LYS A 142 -11.81 5.51 1.41
N LEU A 143 -11.87 5.56 0.08
CA LEU A 143 -12.58 6.62 -0.61
C LEU A 143 -14.07 6.57 -0.27
N ASP A 144 -14.70 5.39 -0.32
CA ASP A 144 -16.11 5.23 0.02
C ASP A 144 -16.41 5.65 1.47
N GLU A 145 -15.54 5.28 2.42
CA GLU A 145 -15.65 5.75 3.83
C GLU A 145 -15.57 7.28 3.94
N ILE A 146 -14.62 7.92 3.24
CA ILE A 146 -14.47 9.38 3.24
C ILE A 146 -15.71 10.05 2.64
N GLU A 147 -16.25 9.51 1.55
CA GLU A 147 -17.44 10.05 0.91
C GLU A 147 -18.68 9.94 1.80
N GLN A 148 -18.81 8.86 2.57
CA GLN A 148 -19.85 8.74 3.60
C GLN A 148 -19.70 9.81 4.69
N ILE A 149 -18.47 10.05 5.16
CA ILE A 149 -18.19 11.12 6.14
C ILE A 149 -18.59 12.48 5.56
N ILE A 150 -18.20 12.77 4.32
CA ILE A 150 -18.56 14.02 3.63
C ILE A 150 -20.09 14.14 3.52
N ALA A 151 -20.77 13.11 3.03
CA ALA A 151 -22.22 13.11 2.84
C ALA A 151 -22.99 13.28 4.15
N SER A 152 -22.43 12.83 5.28
CA SER A 152 -23.02 12.98 6.61
C SER A 152 -22.94 14.40 7.17
N ASN A 153 -22.13 15.29 6.58
CA ASN A 153 -21.91 16.65 7.07
C ASN A 153 -22.15 17.72 5.98
N PRO A 154 -23.23 18.53 6.07
CA PRO A 154 -23.54 19.57 5.08
C PRO A 154 -22.42 20.58 4.81
N ALA A 155 -21.57 20.88 5.81
CA ALA A 155 -20.43 21.77 5.63
C ALA A 155 -19.37 21.15 4.72
N PHE A 156 -19.11 19.85 4.85
CA PHE A 156 -18.17 19.11 4.00
C PHE A 156 -18.71 18.93 2.59
N VAL A 157 -20.01 18.64 2.43
CA VAL A 157 -20.67 18.61 1.11
C VAL A 157 -20.49 19.95 0.40
N ARG A 158 -20.77 21.06 1.08
CA ARG A 158 -20.62 22.39 0.49
C ARG A 158 -19.16 22.69 0.12
N ALA A 159 -18.21 22.34 0.99
CA ALA A 159 -16.79 22.50 0.70
C ALA A 159 -16.37 21.70 -0.55
N MET A 160 -16.85 20.46 -0.68
CA MET A 160 -16.60 19.62 -1.85
C MET A 160 -17.22 20.19 -3.13
N GLN A 161 -18.46 20.66 -3.09
CA GLN A 161 -19.12 21.27 -4.26
C GLN A 161 -18.44 22.56 -4.72
N LEU A 162 -17.90 23.36 -3.78
CA LEU A 162 -17.11 24.55 -4.13
C LEU A 162 -15.77 24.18 -4.77
N SER A 163 -15.14 23.13 -4.25
CA SER A 163 -13.83 22.65 -4.72
C SER A 163 -13.94 21.87 -6.04
N ARG A 164 -15.05 21.13 -6.22
CA ARG A 164 -15.33 20.20 -7.30
C ARG A 164 -16.83 20.25 -7.63
N PRO A 165 -17.27 21.16 -8.51
CA PRO A 165 -18.69 21.39 -8.81
C PRO A 165 -19.44 20.14 -9.30
N ASP A 166 -18.74 19.24 -9.99
CA ASP A 166 -19.32 18.01 -10.55
C ASP A 166 -19.22 16.80 -9.61
N TRP A 167 -18.68 16.96 -8.39
CA TRP A 167 -18.54 15.85 -7.45
C TRP A 167 -19.91 15.33 -7.01
N LYS A 168 -20.03 14.00 -7.04
CA LYS A 168 -21.12 13.23 -6.44
C LYS A 168 -20.46 12.05 -5.72
N PRO A 169 -20.98 11.66 -4.54
CA PRO A 169 -20.54 10.42 -3.91
C PRO A 169 -20.81 9.24 -4.84
N ASN A 170 -19.94 8.23 -4.78
CA ASN A 170 -20.04 6.97 -5.53
C ASN A 170 -21.33 6.20 -5.20
#